data_AF-A0A524GFR2-F1
#
_entry.id   AF-A0A524GFR2-F1
#
_cell.length_a   1.000
_cell.length_b   1.000
_cell.length_c   1.000
_cell.angle_alpha   90.00
_cell.angle_beta   90.00
_cell.angle_gamma   90.00
#
_symmetry.space_group_name_H-M   'P 1'
#
loop_
_entity.id
_entity.type
_entity.pdbx_description
1 polymer ?
#
loop_
_entity_poly.entity_id
_entity_poly.type
_entity_poly.pdbx_seq_one_letter_code
_entity_poly.pdbx_strand_id
1 'polypeptide(L)'
;MISGGKVKVPPELLAFLTQKDDFFIATHINPEGDALGSSFALSIALESLGKKTVVYDRDPVPDFYRFLPGHERLINTHTDIQPQAFNLLLLDCNTPDRAAIENKIFKSSAVIDHHETEKEFGDVKWVEPHAAATGMMI
;
A
#
# COMPACT_ATOMS: atom_id res chain seq x y z
N MET A 1 29.48 1.49 12.25
CA MET A 1 29.36 1.23 10.80
C MET A 1 28.17 0.32 10.62
N ILE A 2 27.03 0.87 10.20
CA ILE A 2 25.85 0.06 9.89
C ILE A 2 26.14 -0.52 8.51
N SER A 3 26.43 -1.81 8.44
CA SER A 3 26.54 -2.51 7.16
C SER A 3 25.19 -2.39 6.48
N GLY A 4 25.12 -1.58 5.43
CA GLY A 4 23.94 -1.45 4.58
C GLY A 4 23.66 -2.79 3.89
N GLY A 5 23.00 -3.69 4.60
CA GLY A 5 22.34 -4.83 3.99
C GLY A 5 21.29 -4.26 3.04
N LYS A 6 21.42 -4.57 1.75
CA LYS A 6 20.37 -4.23 0.79
C LYS A 6 19.07 -4.86 1.30
N VAL A 7 18.06 -4.02 1.56
CA VAL A 7 16.70 -4.49 1.85
C VAL A 7 16.31 -5.40 0.69
N LYS A 8 15.98 -6.66 0.99
CA LYS A 8 15.75 -7.68 -0.03
C LYS A 8 14.25 -7.92 -0.15
N VAL A 9 13.69 -7.50 -1.28
CA VAL A 9 12.28 -7.74 -1.59
C VAL A 9 11.99 -9.25 -1.54
N PRO A 10 10.98 -9.70 -0.77
CA PRO A 10 10.62 -11.11 -0.70
C PRO A 10 10.16 -11.65 -2.07
N PRO A 11 10.61 -12.84 -2.50
CA PRO A 11 10.20 -13.43 -3.77
C PRO A 11 8.68 -13.59 -3.91
N GLU A 12 7.99 -13.88 -2.81
CA GLU A 12 6.53 -13.99 -2.73
C GLU A 12 5.82 -12.66 -3.01
N LEU A 13 6.40 -11.53 -2.59
CA LEU A 13 5.87 -10.21 -2.93
C LEU A 13 6.10 -9.88 -4.40
N LEU A 14 7.29 -10.17 -4.92
CA LEU A 14 7.58 -10.03 -6.35
C LEU A 14 6.62 -10.88 -7.19
N ALA A 15 6.37 -12.13 -6.78
CA ALA A 15 5.39 -13.00 -7.43
C ALA A 15 3.96 -12.43 -7.34
N PHE A 16 3.56 -11.93 -6.17
CA PHE A 16 2.25 -11.30 -5.97
C PHE A 16 2.04 -10.12 -6.92
N LEU A 17 3.02 -9.22 -7.01
CA LEU A 17 2.95 -8.03 -7.86
C LEU A 17 3.01 -8.37 -9.36
N THR A 18 3.81 -9.35 -9.76
CA THR A 18 4.02 -9.68 -11.18
C THR A 18 2.90 -10.55 -11.76
N GLN A 19 2.38 -11.52 -10.99
CA GLN A 19 1.42 -12.51 -11.46
C GLN A 19 -0.03 -12.12 -11.27
N LYS A 20 -0.31 -11.10 -10.45
CA LYS A 20 -1.67 -10.61 -10.18
C LYS A 20 -1.89 -9.26 -10.84
N ASP A 21 -3.16 -8.96 -11.08
CA ASP A 21 -3.65 -7.67 -11.59
C ASP A 21 -4.80 -7.18 -10.70
N ASP A 22 -5.39 -6.04 -11.04
CA ASP A 22 -6.47 -5.39 -10.27
C ASP A 22 -6.07 -5.18 -8.80
N PHE A 23 -5.25 -4.18 -8.53
CA PHE A 23 -4.81 -3.87 -7.18
C PHE A 23 -5.66 -2.80 -6.51
N PHE A 24 -6.00 -3.04 -5.26
CA PHE A 24 -6.56 -2.04 -4.36
C PHE A 24 -5.46 -1.67 -3.37
N ILE A 25 -4.99 -0.43 -3.43
CA ILE A 25 -3.93 0.10 -2.58
C ILE A 25 -4.59 0.91 -1.47
N ALA A 26 -4.27 0.58 -0.23
CA ALA A 26 -4.78 1.27 0.95
C ALA A 26 -3.66 1.56 1.95
N THR A 27 -3.83 2.61 2.74
CA THR A 27 -2.93 2.98 3.83
C THR A 27 -3.73 3.43 5.06
N HIS A 28 -3.04 3.87 6.11
CA HIS A 28 -3.69 4.21 7.37
C HIS A 28 -4.49 5.53 7.28
N ILE A 29 -5.56 5.61 8.06
CA ILE A 29 -6.36 6.83 8.23
C ILE A 29 -5.49 8.02 8.68
N ASN A 30 -5.92 9.24 8.36
CA ASN A 30 -5.12 10.46 8.47
C ASN A 30 -3.73 10.27 7.80
N PRO A 31 -3.70 9.99 6.48
CA PRO A 31 -2.48 9.59 5.81
C PRO A 31 -1.48 10.74 5.78
N GLU A 32 -0.22 10.41 6.02
CA GLU A 32 0.88 11.37 6.00
C GLU A 32 1.81 11.15 4.78
N GLY A 33 2.97 11.79 4.75
CA GLY A 33 3.80 11.86 3.54
C GLY A 33 4.31 10.50 3.07
N ASP A 34 4.65 9.60 3.99
CA ASP A 34 5.09 8.24 3.68
C ASP A 34 3.94 7.39 3.13
N ALA A 35 2.82 7.33 3.87
CA ALA A 35 1.59 6.67 3.48
C ALA A 35 1.11 7.06 2.07
N LEU A 36 1.04 8.36 1.78
CA LEU A 36 0.61 8.89 0.48
C LEU A 36 1.67 8.65 -0.60
N GLY A 37 2.94 8.98 -0.30
CA GLY A 37 4.03 8.89 -1.26
C GLY A 37 4.26 7.45 -1.72
N SER A 38 4.30 6.50 -0.79
CA SER A 38 4.44 5.07 -1.07
C SER A 38 3.27 4.53 -1.90
N SER A 39 2.03 4.89 -1.52
CA SER A 39 0.82 4.46 -2.24
C SER A 39 0.75 4.96 -3.67
N PHE A 40 1.06 6.24 -3.89
CA PHE A 40 1.06 6.82 -5.24
C PHE A 40 2.20 6.30 -6.09
N ALA A 41 3.41 6.20 -5.53
CA ALA A 41 4.56 5.67 -6.25
C ALA A 41 4.31 4.23 -6.72
N LEU A 42 3.78 3.36 -5.84
CA LEU A 42 3.49 1.98 -6.19
C LEU A 42 2.36 1.89 -7.23
N SER A 43 1.29 2.69 -7.08
CA SER A 43 0.21 2.78 -8.07
C SER A 43 0.74 3.14 -9.46
N ILE A 44 1.54 4.20 -9.54
CA ILE A 44 2.15 4.66 -10.80
C ILE A 44 3.07 3.60 -11.40
N ALA A 45 3.89 2.95 -10.57
CA ALA A 45 4.78 1.88 -11.03
C ALA A 45 4.00 0.69 -11.60
N LEU A 46 2.97 0.23 -10.90
CA LEU A 46 2.13 -0.89 -11.36
C LEU A 46 1.35 -0.55 -12.64
N GLU A 47 0.80 0.67 -12.73
CA GLU A 47 0.15 1.14 -13.95
C GLU A 47 1.10 1.23 -15.14
N SER A 48 2.36 1.63 -14.91
CA SER A 48 3.39 1.65 -15.96
C SER A 48 3.70 0.25 -16.51
N LEU A 49 3.38 -0.80 -15.75
CA LEU A 49 3.49 -2.20 -16.13
C LEU A 49 2.19 -2.76 -16.74
N GLY A 50 1.21 -1.91 -17.05
CA GLY A 50 -0.06 -2.31 -17.66
C GLY A 50 -1.10 -2.84 -16.66
N LYS A 51 -0.87 -2.68 -15.35
CA LYS A 51 -1.77 -3.18 -14.31
C LYS A 51 -2.81 -2.13 -13.93
N LYS A 52 -3.98 -2.59 -13.50
CA LYS A 52 -5.03 -1.71 -12.99
C LYS A 52 -4.85 -1.49 -11.49
N THR A 53 -4.92 -0.24 -11.04
CA THR A 53 -4.87 0.09 -9.61
C THR A 53 -6.04 0.99 -9.20
N VAL A 54 -6.39 0.92 -7.92
CA VAL A 54 -7.27 1.84 -7.21
C VAL A 54 -6.52 2.24 -5.95
N VAL A 55 -6.33 3.54 -5.72
CA VAL A 55 -5.77 4.06 -4.47
C VAL A 55 -6.91 4.59 -3.62
N TYR A 56 -7.06 4.05 -2.42
CA TYR A 56 -8.13 4.40 -1.51
C TYR A 56 -7.59 4.74 -0.12
N ASP A 57 -8.14 5.79 0.48
CA ASP A 57 -8.06 6.05 1.90
C ASP A 57 -9.43 6.55 2.37
N ARG A 58 -9.80 6.31 3.63
CA ARG A 58 -11.03 6.89 4.19
C ARG A 58 -10.96 8.41 4.21
N ASP A 59 -9.80 8.95 4.54
CA ASP A 59 -9.58 10.38 4.71
C ASP A 59 -9.01 10.98 3.41
N PRO A 60 -9.39 12.23 3.05
CA PRO A 60 -8.89 12.86 1.85
C PRO A 60 -7.39 13.18 1.96
N VAL A 61 -6.72 13.37 0.82
CA VAL A 61 -5.37 13.94 0.79
C VAL A 61 -5.38 15.32 1.46
N PRO A 62 -4.59 15.54 2.54
CA PRO A 62 -4.44 16.85 3.15
C PRO A 62 -3.90 17.89 2.16
N ASP A 63 -4.37 19.14 2.24
CA ASP A 63 -4.04 20.20 1.26
C ASP A 63 -2.52 20.37 1.04
N PHE A 64 -1.75 20.27 2.12
CA PHE A 64 -0.28 20.43 2.08
C PHE A 64 0.46 19.26 1.44
N TYR A 65 -0.22 18.14 1.13
CA TYR A 65 0.31 17.01 0.37
C TYR A 65 -0.20 16.96 -1.08
N ARG A 66 -1.08 17.87 -1.51
CA ARG A 66 -1.57 17.90 -2.91
C ARG A 66 -0.52 18.29 -3.95
N PHE A 67 0.69 18.66 -3.53
CA PHE A 67 1.82 18.79 -4.45
C PHE A 67 2.38 17.42 -4.90
N LEU A 68 2.01 16.33 -4.22
CA LEU A 68 2.49 14.99 -4.56
C LEU A 68 1.95 14.55 -5.93
N PRO A 69 2.80 14.01 -6.82
CA PRO A 69 2.36 13.47 -8.10
C PRO A 69 1.34 12.34 -7.90
N GLY A 70 0.20 12.42 -8.58
CA GLY A 70 -0.85 11.40 -8.53
C GLY A 70 -1.81 11.52 -7.36
N HIS A 71 -1.78 12.61 -6.58
CA HIS A 71 -2.73 12.81 -5.48
C HIS A 71 -4.20 12.78 -5.92
N GLU A 72 -4.51 13.15 -7.17
CA GLU A 72 -5.87 13.12 -7.72
C GLU A 72 -6.43 11.70 -7.86
N ARG A 73 -5.57 10.67 -7.76
CA ARG A 73 -5.94 9.25 -7.89
C ARG A 73 -6.59 8.70 -6.62
N LEU A 74 -6.37 9.36 -5.48
CA LEU A 74 -6.92 8.91 -4.22
C LEU A 74 -8.43 9.06 -4.22
N ILE A 75 -9.13 7.95 -4.05
CA ILE A 75 -10.57 7.91 -3.89
C ILE A 75 -10.86 7.80 -2.39
N ASN A 76 -11.63 8.75 -1.86
CA ASN A 76 -12.05 8.79 -0.46
C ASN A 76 -13.55 8.58 -0.25
N THR A 77 -14.27 8.21 -1.32
CA THR A 77 -15.71 7.92 -1.26
C THR A 77 -16.01 6.58 -1.91
N HIS A 78 -17.00 5.87 -1.35
CA HIS A 78 -17.28 4.46 -1.67
C HIS A 78 -18.14 4.23 -2.91
N THR A 79 -18.10 5.11 -3.91
CA THR A 79 -18.97 4.92 -5.07
C THR A 79 -18.35 3.91 -6.04
N ASP A 80 -18.95 2.72 -6.08
CA ASP A 80 -18.85 1.68 -7.11
C ASP A 80 -17.65 0.71 -7.10
N ILE A 81 -16.73 0.80 -6.14
CA ILE A 81 -15.63 -0.18 -6.04
C ILE A 81 -16.09 -1.43 -5.28
N GLN A 82 -15.92 -2.59 -5.91
CA GLN A 82 -16.18 -3.91 -5.34
C GLN A 82 -14.86 -4.54 -4.83
N PRO A 83 -14.53 -4.46 -3.52
CA PRO A 83 -13.23 -4.92 -2.99
C PRO A 83 -12.90 -6.38 -3.35
N GLN A 84 -13.90 -7.24 -3.44
CA GLN A 84 -13.78 -8.65 -3.79
C GLN A 84 -13.24 -8.89 -5.21
N ALA A 85 -13.22 -7.87 -6.06
CA ALA A 85 -12.65 -7.94 -7.39
C ALA A 85 -11.13 -7.68 -7.41
N PHE A 86 -10.54 -7.22 -6.28
CA PHE A 86 -9.17 -6.73 -6.23
C PHE A 86 -8.27 -7.57 -5.31
N ASN A 87 -6.97 -7.47 -5.57
CA ASN A 87 -5.91 -7.89 -4.66
C ASN A 87 -5.48 -6.68 -3.81
N LEU A 88 -5.50 -6.80 -2.48
CA LEU A 88 -5.13 -5.73 -1.56
C LEU A 88 -3.61 -5.58 -1.48
N LEU A 89 -3.15 -4.34 -1.56
CA LEU A 89 -1.83 -3.89 -1.15
C LEU A 89 -2.03 -2.91 0.02
N LEU A 90 -1.70 -3.34 1.23
CA LEU A 90 -1.78 -2.53 2.44
C LEU A 90 -0.40 -1.94 2.73
N LEU A 91 -0.29 -0.62 2.69
CA LEU A 91 0.96 0.12 2.80
C LEU A 91 1.00 0.93 4.08
N ASP A 92 2.18 1.01 4.69
CA ASP A 92 2.49 1.85 5.86
C ASP A 92 1.61 1.58 7.09
N CYS A 93 0.96 0.42 7.09
CA CYS A 93 0.31 -0.18 8.23
C CYS A 93 0.13 -1.67 7.97
N ASN A 94 -0.05 -2.43 9.06
CA ASN A 94 -0.12 -3.88 9.02
C ASN A 94 -1.46 -4.45 9.50
N THR A 95 -2.49 -3.62 9.65
CA THR A 95 -3.85 -4.08 9.96
C THR A 95 -4.94 -3.33 9.19
N PRO A 96 -6.03 -4.00 8.79
CA PRO A 96 -7.15 -3.38 8.07
C PRO A 96 -7.86 -2.24 8.83
N ASP A 97 -7.94 -2.30 10.16
CA ASP A 97 -8.61 -1.29 10.99
C ASP A 97 -7.89 0.05 10.96
N ARG A 98 -6.55 0.03 10.81
CA ARG A 98 -5.75 1.23 10.62
C ARG A 98 -6.12 1.95 9.32
N ALA A 99 -6.58 1.21 8.31
CA ALA A 99 -7.00 1.73 7.00
C ALA A 99 -8.54 1.88 6.86
N ALA A 100 -9.31 1.61 7.92
CA ALA A 100 -10.77 1.60 7.90
C ALA A 100 -11.38 0.70 6.80
N ILE A 101 -10.75 -0.46 6.56
CA ILE A 101 -11.18 -1.46 5.59
C ILE A 101 -11.44 -2.84 6.22
N GLU A 102 -11.55 -2.92 7.54
CA GLU A 102 -11.68 -4.18 8.30
C GLU A 102 -12.91 -5.02 7.93
N ASN A 103 -13.95 -4.39 7.38
CA ASN A 103 -15.17 -5.07 6.91
C ASN A 103 -15.14 -5.41 5.42
N LYS A 104 -14.03 -5.18 4.71
CA LYS A 104 -13.87 -5.44 3.28
C LYS A 104 -13.20 -6.79 3.05
N ILE A 105 -13.66 -7.49 2.00
CA ILE A 105 -13.11 -8.78 1.59
C ILE A 105 -12.41 -8.59 0.25
N PHE A 106 -11.17 -9.07 0.14
CA PHE A 106 -10.34 -9.00 -1.07
C PHE A 106 -10.02 -10.41 -1.57
N LYS A 107 -9.58 -10.54 -2.83
CA LYS A 107 -9.14 -11.83 -3.40
C LYS A 107 -7.94 -12.41 -2.66
N SER A 108 -7.02 -11.53 -2.30
CA SER A 108 -5.82 -11.81 -1.52
C SER A 108 -5.22 -10.48 -1.06
N SER A 109 -4.19 -10.53 -0.23
CA SER A 109 -3.60 -9.39 0.45
C SER A 109 -2.08 -9.49 0.54
N ALA A 110 -1.41 -8.36 0.37
CA ALA A 110 -0.01 -8.20 0.73
C ALA A 110 0.19 -6.94 1.57
N VAL A 111 1.11 -7.01 2.53
CA VAL A 111 1.49 -5.90 3.41
C VAL A 111 2.90 -5.45 3.07
N ILE A 112 3.10 -4.14 2.91
CA ILE A 112 4.40 -3.48 2.77
C ILE A 112 4.48 -2.41 3.86
N ASP A 113 5.31 -2.63 4.87
CA ASP A 113 5.30 -1.80 6.07
C ASP A 113 6.70 -1.73 6.71
N HIS A 114 6.97 -0.67 7.46
CA HIS A 114 8.20 -0.50 8.23
C HIS A 114 7.96 -0.42 9.74
N HIS A 115 6.71 -0.50 10.20
CA HIS A 115 6.41 -0.51 11.62
C HIS A 115 6.77 -1.86 12.27
N GLU A 116 7.41 -1.83 13.44
CA GLU A 116 7.85 -3.03 14.19
C GLU A 116 6.69 -3.90 14.72
N THR A 117 5.44 -3.46 14.54
CA THR A 117 4.28 -4.16 15.11
C THR A 117 3.96 -5.42 14.31
N GLU A 118 4.31 -6.59 14.83
CA GLU A 118 3.93 -7.86 14.20
C GLU A 118 2.42 -8.12 14.33
N LYS A 119 1.78 -8.38 13.18
CA LYS A 119 0.36 -8.74 13.08
C LYS A 119 0.14 -9.89 12.09
N GLU A 120 -0.94 -10.63 12.31
CA GLU A 120 -1.31 -11.84 11.55
C GLU A 120 -1.98 -11.54 10.20
N PHE A 121 -2.15 -10.27 9.81
CA PHE A 121 -2.83 -9.92 8.56
C PHE A 121 -1.89 -9.97 7.34
N GLY A 122 -2.43 -10.34 6.18
CA GLY A 122 -1.70 -10.40 4.91
C GLY A 122 -1.31 -11.82 4.51
N ASP A 123 -1.67 -12.23 3.28
CA ASP A 123 -1.20 -13.50 2.71
C ASP A 123 0.30 -13.46 2.39
N VAL A 124 0.80 -12.27 2.07
CA VAL A 124 2.22 -11.97 1.83
C VAL A 124 2.61 -10.75 2.66
N LYS A 125 3.80 -10.76 3.25
CA LYS A 125 4.28 -9.68 4.11
C LYS A 125 5.72 -9.31 3.77
N TRP A 126 5.96 -8.02 3.59
CA TRP A 126 7.29 -7.44 3.58
C TRP A 126 7.33 -6.34 4.64
N VAL A 127 7.84 -6.70 5.82
CA VAL A 127 7.94 -5.79 6.97
C VAL A 127 9.41 -5.55 7.26
N GLU A 128 9.88 -4.30 7.16
CA GLU A 128 11.29 -3.94 7.31
C GLU A 128 11.46 -2.84 8.37
N PRO A 129 11.52 -3.18 9.67
CA PRO A 129 11.60 -2.20 10.76
C PRO A 129 12.83 -1.29 10.74
N HIS A 130 13.84 -1.64 9.94
CA HIS A 130 15.05 -0.83 9.75
C HIS A 130 14.95 0.15 8.58
N ALA A 131 13.89 0.07 7.75
CA ALA A 131 13.60 1.09 6.77
C ALA A 131 13.10 2.36 7.46
N ALA A 132 13.60 3.52 7.04
CA ALA A 132 13.21 4.81 7.61
C ALA A 132 11.76 5.19 7.29
N ALA A 133 11.20 4.62 6.22
CA ALA A 133 9.90 4.91 5.65
C ALA A 133 9.50 3.77 4.70
N THR A 134 8.21 3.49 4.58
CA THR A 134 7.62 2.58 3.57
C THR A 134 8.00 3.03 2.15
N GLY A 135 8.09 4.34 1.90
CA GLY A 135 8.50 4.94 0.63
C GLY A 135 9.95 4.62 0.22
N MET A 136 10.81 4.20 1.15
CA MET A 136 12.16 3.68 0.82
C MET A 136 12.14 2.22 0.36
N MET A 137 11.02 1.52 0.56
CA MET A 137 10.80 0.14 0.16
C MET A 137 10.16 0.03 -1.23
N ILE A 138 9.44 1.07 -1.67
CA ILE A 138 8.79 1.14 -2.99
C ILE A 138 9.79 1.49 -4.08
#